data_AF-A0AAW1M058-F1
#
_entry.id   AF-A0AAW1M058-F1
#
_cell.length_a   1.000
_cell.length_b   1.000
_cell.length_c   1.000
_cell.angle_alpha   90.00
_cell.angle_beta   90.00
_cell.angle_gamma   90.00
#
_symmetry.space_group_name_H-M   'P 1'
#
loop_
_entity.id
_entity.type
_entity.pdbx_description
1 polymer ?
#
loop_
_entity_poly.entity_id
_entity_poly.type
_entity_poly.pdbx_seq_one_letter_code
_entity_poly.pdbx_strand_id
1 'polypeptide(L)'
;MSETKEIKTGQKEYLSYVQEIKQENEMMKKEIKELKLRIEQLEKGKKKNNIIMTGYETEEQREPARKNELQEFMKQKLNVNAIIKSVKKIGKEKHIIEMDSWKGKMDVLRNKNKLRHFKNKIIYINEDLTREEREIRIN
;
A
#
# COMPACT_ATOMS: atom_id res chain seq x y z
N MET A 1 -47.08 14.11 -43.88
CA MET A 1 -47.27 12.97 -42.96
C MET A 1 -46.06 12.03 -42.86
N SER A 2 -45.05 12.11 -43.76
CA SER A 2 -43.81 11.29 -43.69
C SER A 2 -42.81 11.81 -42.65
N GLU A 3 -42.53 13.11 -42.63
CA GLU A 3 -41.52 13.72 -41.75
C GLU A 3 -41.81 13.49 -40.26
N THR A 4 -43.07 13.59 -39.83
CA THR A 4 -43.46 13.34 -38.43
C THR A 4 -43.27 11.88 -38.02
N LYS A 5 -43.34 10.92 -38.96
CA LYS A 5 -43.05 9.51 -38.69
C LYS A 5 -41.54 9.27 -38.60
N GLU A 6 -40.76 9.86 -39.49
CA GLU A 6 -39.30 9.78 -39.46
C GLU A 6 -38.71 10.37 -38.18
N ILE A 7 -39.19 11.53 -37.72
CA ILE A 7 -38.77 12.14 -36.46
C ILE A 7 -39.09 11.23 -35.26
N LYS A 8 -40.28 10.61 -35.23
CA LYS A 8 -40.66 9.68 -34.15
C LYS A 8 -39.80 8.42 -34.14
N THR A 9 -39.44 7.90 -35.32
CA THR A 9 -38.53 6.76 -35.44
C THR A 9 -37.14 7.12 -34.92
N GLY A 10 -36.57 8.25 -35.37
CA GLY A 10 -35.26 8.72 -34.90
C GLY A 10 -35.23 9.02 -33.39
N GLN A 11 -36.30 9.57 -32.82
CA GLN A 11 -36.42 9.76 -31.36
C GLN A 11 -36.41 8.44 -30.60
N LYS A 12 -37.10 7.41 -31.13
CA LYS A 12 -37.13 6.09 -30.51
C LYS A 12 -35.76 5.40 -30.55
N GLU A 13 -35.07 5.49 -31.70
CA GLU A 13 -33.71 4.98 -31.86
C GLU A 13 -32.73 5.69 -30.92
N TYR A 14 -32.80 7.02 -30.84
CA TYR A 14 -31.99 7.81 -29.92
C TYR A 14 -32.23 7.42 -28.45
N LEU A 15 -33.49 7.23 -28.04
CA LEU A 15 -33.83 6.80 -26.68
C LEU A 15 -33.28 5.40 -26.37
N SER A 16 -33.34 4.47 -27.33
CA SER A 16 -32.73 3.14 -27.20
C SER A 16 -31.23 3.23 -26.99
N TYR A 17 -30.54 4.02 -27.82
CA TYR A 17 -29.10 4.23 -27.72
C TYR A 17 -28.69 4.85 -26.38
N VAL A 18 -29.43 5.85 -25.89
CA VAL A 18 -29.19 6.45 -24.57
C VAL A 18 -29.40 5.44 -23.44
N GLN A 19 -30.38 4.54 -23.56
CA GLN A 19 -30.60 3.49 -22.57
C GLN A 19 -29.45 2.47 -22.54
N GLU A 20 -28.97 2.05 -23.71
CA GLU A 20 -27.80 1.17 -23.84
C GLU A 20 -26.55 1.80 -23.21
N ILE A 21 -26.25 3.07 -23.53
CA ILE A 21 -25.12 3.79 -22.91
C ILE A 21 -25.27 3.85 -21.38
N LYS A 22 -26.48 4.06 -20.86
CA LYS A 22 -26.70 4.09 -19.41
C LYS A 22 -26.41 2.74 -18.77
N GLN A 23 -26.89 1.65 -19.39
CA GLN A 23 -26.65 0.30 -18.92
C GLN A 23 -25.15 -0.05 -18.96
N GLU A 24 -24.46 0.26 -20.06
CA GLU A 24 -23.01 0.08 -20.17
C GLU A 24 -22.25 0.86 -19.10
N ASN A 25 -22.62 2.12 -18.87
CA ASN A 25 -22.02 2.94 -17.81
C ASN A 25 -22.23 2.37 -16.41
N GLU A 26 -23.41 1.81 -16.12
CA GLU A 26 -23.67 1.16 -14.83
C GLU A 26 -22.83 -0.11 -14.66
N MET A 27 -22.71 -0.92 -15.72
CA MET A 27 -21.85 -2.11 -15.72
C MET A 27 -20.37 -1.71 -15.52
N MET A 28 -19.87 -0.74 -16.27
CA MET A 28 -18.50 -0.24 -16.15
C MET A 28 -18.20 0.29 -14.74
N LYS A 29 -19.14 1.04 -14.13
CA LYS A 29 -18.98 1.53 -12.75
C LYS A 29 -18.86 0.38 -11.75
N LYS A 30 -19.65 -0.69 -11.94
CA LYS A 30 -19.58 -1.89 -11.09
C LYS A 30 -18.23 -2.60 -11.25
N GLU A 31 -17.78 -2.82 -12.48
CA GLU A 31 -16.48 -3.45 -12.75
C GLU A 31 -15.32 -2.64 -12.18
N ILE A 32 -15.32 -1.31 -12.35
CA ILE A 32 -14.30 -0.43 -11.77
C ILE A 32 -14.27 -0.57 -10.25
N LYS A 33 -15.44 -0.66 -9.59
CA LYS A 33 -15.52 -0.85 -8.14
C LYS A 33 -14.91 -2.20 -7.72
N GLU A 34 -15.23 -3.27 -8.43
CA GLU A 34 -14.68 -4.60 -8.16
C GLU A 34 -13.16 -4.66 -8.38
N LEU A 35 -12.66 -4.05 -9.46
CA LEU A 35 -11.23 -3.96 -9.74
C LEU A 35 -10.48 -3.18 -8.66
N LYS A 36 -11.03 -2.05 -8.20
CA LYS A 36 -10.45 -1.29 -7.08
C LYS A 36 -10.32 -2.13 -5.81
N LEU A 37 -11.38 -2.88 -5.45
CA LEU A 37 -11.36 -3.77 -4.29
C LEU A 37 -10.29 -4.88 -4.43
N ARG A 38 -10.16 -5.47 -5.62
CA ARG A 38 -9.13 -6.49 -5.88
C ARG A 38 -7.72 -5.92 -5.79
N ILE A 39 -7.48 -4.73 -6.37
CA ILE A 39 -6.19 -4.05 -6.28
C ILE A 39 -5.83 -3.80 -4.82
N GLU A 40 -6.76 -3.29 -4.02
CA GLU A 40 -6.54 -3.02 -2.60
C GLU A 40 -6.20 -4.30 -1.82
N GLN A 41 -6.91 -5.40 -2.07
CA GLN A 41 -6.61 -6.69 -1.44
C GLN A 41 -5.20 -7.20 -1.80
N LEU A 42 -4.80 -7.05 -3.06
CA LEU A 42 -3.46 -7.43 -3.53
C LEU A 42 -2.38 -6.55 -2.90
N GLU A 43 -2.60 -5.24 -2.79
CA GLU A 43 -1.68 -4.32 -2.12
C GLU A 43 -1.54 -4.65 -0.63
N LYS A 44 -2.65 -4.87 0.08
CA LYS A 44 -2.63 -5.32 1.48
C LYS A 44 -1.83 -6.60 1.65
N GLY A 45 -2.04 -7.58 0.77
CA GLY A 45 -1.29 -8.82 0.78
C GLY A 45 0.22 -8.60 0.64
N LYS A 46 0.65 -7.78 -0.32
CA LYS A 46 2.07 -7.45 -0.56
C LYS A 46 2.71 -6.65 0.58
N LYS A 47 1.93 -5.84 1.30
CA LYS A 47 2.41 -4.98 2.38
C LYS A 47 2.23 -5.56 3.78
N LYS A 48 1.54 -6.70 3.89
CA LYS A 48 1.15 -7.32 5.17
C LYS A 48 2.31 -7.43 6.15
N ASN A 49 3.47 -7.90 5.70
CA ASN A 49 4.65 -8.08 6.55
C ASN A 49 5.66 -6.93 6.44
N ASN A 50 5.31 -5.84 5.77
CA ASN A 50 6.20 -4.72 5.58
C ASN A 50 6.11 -3.72 6.74
N ILE A 51 7.27 -3.16 7.06
CA ILE A 51 7.41 -1.99 7.92
C ILE A 51 8.21 -0.92 7.18
N ILE A 52 7.97 0.34 7.54
CA ILE A 52 8.74 1.49 7.08
C ILE A 52 9.58 1.96 8.25
N MET A 53 10.90 2.00 8.06
CA MET A 53 11.84 2.58 9.01
C MET A 53 12.36 3.92 8.48
N THR A 54 12.43 4.92 9.35
CA THR A 54 12.89 6.29 9.04
C THR A 54 13.84 6.80 10.11
N GLY A 55 14.83 7.62 9.72
CA GLY A 55 15.79 8.24 10.64
C GLY A 55 17.04 7.39 10.90
N TYR A 56 17.21 6.28 10.18
CA TYR A 56 18.38 5.42 10.25
C TYR A 56 19.05 5.36 8.87
N GLU A 57 20.32 5.74 8.78
CA GLU A 57 21.12 5.62 7.57
C GLU A 57 21.91 4.31 7.61
N THR A 58 21.78 3.50 6.55
CA THR A 58 22.59 2.29 6.37
C THR A 58 23.83 2.63 5.56
N GLU A 59 25.00 2.19 6.02
CA GLU A 59 26.27 2.35 5.31
C GLU A 59 26.30 1.47 4.04
N GLU A 60 25.60 0.34 4.08
CA GLU A 60 25.61 -0.66 3.02
C GLU A 60 24.74 -0.32 1.80
N GLN A 61 25.34 -0.43 0.62
CA GLN A 61 24.67 -0.21 -0.66
C GLN A 61 24.01 -1.48 -1.21
N ARG A 62 24.57 -2.65 -0.89
CA ARG A 62 24.03 -3.95 -1.33
C ARG A 62 22.94 -4.43 -0.40
N GLU A 63 21.88 -4.99 -0.97
CA GLU A 63 20.71 -5.43 -0.22
C GLU A 63 21.04 -6.50 0.84
N PRO A 64 21.83 -7.56 0.54
CA PRO A 64 22.10 -8.59 1.54
C PRO A 64 22.86 -8.06 2.76
N ALA A 65 23.83 -7.17 2.55
CA ALA A 65 24.61 -6.56 3.62
C ALA A 65 23.73 -5.62 4.46
N ARG A 66 22.88 -4.81 3.81
CA ARG A 66 21.91 -3.94 4.48
C ARG A 66 20.89 -4.73 5.31
N LYS A 67 20.41 -5.86 4.78
CA LYS A 67 19.52 -6.77 5.50
C LYS A 67 20.17 -7.26 6.79
N ASN A 68 21.43 -7.70 6.74
CA ASN A 68 22.16 -8.13 7.92
C ASN A 68 22.38 -7.00 8.94
N GLU A 69 22.78 -5.82 8.46
CA GLU A 69 22.93 -4.61 9.29
C GLU A 69 21.64 -4.28 10.05
N LEU A 70 20.50 -4.26 9.35
CA LEU A 70 19.20 -3.93 9.94
C LEU A 70 18.68 -5.02 10.88
N GLN A 71 18.94 -6.30 10.59
CA GLN A 71 18.62 -7.39 11.51
C GLN A 71 19.40 -7.26 12.81
N GLU A 72 20.71 -7.01 12.74
CA GLU A 72 21.55 -6.84 13.92
C GLU A 72 21.14 -5.59 14.70
N PHE A 73 20.81 -4.49 14.02
CA PHE A 73 20.24 -3.30 14.64
C PHE A 73 18.96 -3.61 15.42
N MET A 74 18.00 -4.34 14.83
CA MET A 74 16.76 -4.70 15.53
C MET A 74 17.02 -5.61 16.73
N LYS A 75 17.94 -6.58 16.59
CA LYS A 75 18.34 -7.43 17.70
C LYS A 75 18.92 -6.63 18.85
N GLN A 76 19.87 -5.74 18.58
CA GLN A 76 20.56 -4.96 19.61
C GLN A 76 19.68 -3.88 20.24
N LYS A 77 18.86 -3.18 19.45
CA LYS A 77 18.14 -1.98 19.90
C LYS A 77 16.69 -2.25 20.30
N LEU A 78 16.06 -3.26 19.70
CA LEU A 78 14.69 -3.66 20.05
C LEU A 78 14.64 -4.90 20.95
N ASN A 79 15.74 -5.65 21.07
CA ASN A 79 15.77 -7.00 21.64
C ASN A 79 14.80 -7.95 20.93
N VAL A 80 14.77 -7.86 19.59
CA VAL A 80 13.89 -8.67 18.72
C VAL A 80 14.76 -9.44 17.75
N ASN A 81 14.70 -10.77 17.80
CA ASN A 81 15.31 -11.66 16.80
C ASN A 81 14.45 -11.70 15.53
N ALA A 82 14.40 -10.57 14.83
CA ALA A 82 13.68 -10.41 13.58
C ALA A 82 14.41 -11.08 12.41
N ILE A 83 13.68 -11.85 11.62
CA ILE A 83 14.15 -12.34 10.30
C ILE A 83 13.58 -11.39 9.25
N ILE A 84 14.48 -10.74 8.51
CA ILE A 84 14.11 -9.86 7.41
C ILE A 84 14.16 -10.69 6.13
N LYS A 85 13.12 -10.61 5.30
CA LYS A 85 13.09 -11.25 3.99
C LYS A 85 13.80 -10.40 2.95
N SER A 86 13.44 -9.12 2.86
CA SER A 86 14.04 -8.18 1.91
C SER A 86 14.08 -6.73 2.45
N VAL A 87 15.02 -5.93 1.96
CA VAL A 87 15.13 -4.50 2.29
C VAL A 87 15.25 -3.63 1.04
N LYS A 88 14.36 -2.64 0.92
CA LYS A 88 14.45 -1.60 -0.11
C LYS A 88 14.76 -0.24 0.49
N LYS A 89 15.87 0.37 0.08
CA LYS A 89 16.17 1.78 0.39
C LYS A 89 15.34 2.66 -0.53
N ILE A 90 14.55 3.56 0.06
CA ILE A 90 13.66 4.50 -0.66
C ILE A 90 14.01 5.97 -0.38
N GLY A 91 15.02 6.20 0.46
CA GLY A 91 15.58 7.51 0.76
C GLY A 91 16.88 7.34 1.54
N LYS A 92 17.59 8.44 1.84
CA LYS A 92 18.87 8.41 2.57
C LYS A 92 18.75 7.66 3.91
N GLU A 93 17.74 8.04 4.69
CA GLU A 93 17.43 7.48 6.01
C GLU A 93 16.08 6.74 6.02
N LYS A 94 15.63 6.19 4.88
CA LYS A 94 14.29 5.57 4.76
C LYS A 94 14.33 4.23 4.05
N HIS A 95 13.73 3.23 4.69
CA HIS A 95 13.73 1.84 4.25
C HIS A 95 12.34 1.23 4.34
N ILE A 96 12.00 0.41 3.33
CA ILE A 96 10.91 -0.56 3.41
C ILE A 96 11.56 -1.90 3.72
N ILE A 97 11.09 -2.56 4.78
CA ILE A 97 11.62 -3.82 5.26
C ILE A 97 10.49 -4.84 5.24
N GLU A 98 10.63 -5.88 4.43
CA GLU A 98 9.72 -7.02 4.42
C GLU A 98 10.18 -8.01 5.49
N MET A 99 9.34 -8.26 6.49
CA MET A 99 9.60 -9.26 7.51
C MET A 99 9.23 -10.64 6.98
N ASP A 100 9.96 -11.68 7.42
CA ASP A 100 9.66 -13.05 7.01
C ASP A 100 8.29 -13.53 7.52
N SER A 101 7.84 -13.00 8.66
CA SER A 101 6.55 -13.34 9.26
C SER A 101 5.80 -12.15 9.85
N TRP A 102 4.47 -12.29 9.93
CA TRP A 102 3.60 -11.34 10.63
C TRP A 102 3.98 -11.19 12.10
N LYS A 103 4.35 -12.30 12.76
CA LYS A 103 4.81 -12.30 14.15
C LYS A 103 6.05 -11.42 14.31
N GLY A 104 7.05 -11.60 13.44
CA GLY A 104 8.27 -10.78 13.45
C GLY A 104 7.97 -9.29 13.26
N LYS A 105 7.07 -8.93 12.33
CA LYS A 105 6.57 -7.55 12.18
C LYS A 105 5.97 -7.02 13.48
N MET A 106 5.07 -7.77 14.10
CA MET A 106 4.40 -7.33 15.33
C MET A 106 5.36 -7.15 16.50
N ASP A 107 6.37 -8.02 16.64
CA ASP A 107 7.39 -7.91 17.68
C ASP A 107 8.23 -6.64 17.52
N VAL A 108 8.63 -6.30 16.29
CA VAL A 108 9.31 -5.03 15.99
C VAL A 108 8.40 -3.83 16.31
N LEU A 109 7.15 -3.85 15.85
CA LEU A 109 6.21 -2.74 16.08
C LEU A 109 5.89 -2.50 17.55
N ARG A 110 5.82 -3.55 18.37
CA ARG A 110 5.59 -3.44 19.82
C ARG A 110 6.79 -2.83 20.55
N ASN A 111 8.00 -3.09 20.06
CA ASN A 111 9.24 -2.63 20.70
C ASN A 111 9.76 -1.30 20.17
N LYS A 112 9.17 -0.73 19.10
CA LYS A 112 9.66 0.48 18.43
C LYS A 112 9.86 1.71 19.33
N ASN A 113 9.13 1.81 20.44
CA ASN A 113 9.26 2.93 21.38
C ASN A 113 10.65 3.02 22.02
N LYS A 114 11.42 1.92 22.04
CA LYS A 114 12.83 1.90 22.50
C LYS A 114 13.75 2.78 21.64
N LEU A 115 13.33 3.15 20.43
CA LEU A 115 14.12 3.93 19.47
C LEU A 115 13.92 5.45 19.56
N ARG A 116 13.05 5.93 20.47
CA ARG A 116 12.69 7.36 20.55
C ARG A 116 13.86 8.28 20.93
N HIS A 117 14.90 7.76 21.57
CA HIS A 117 16.06 8.55 22.04
C HIS A 117 17.39 8.00 21.53
N PHE A 118 17.41 7.37 20.34
CA PHE A 118 18.62 6.74 19.83
C PHE A 118 19.63 7.78 19.32
N LYS A 119 20.76 7.96 20.02
CA LYS A 119 21.89 8.81 19.58
C LYS A 119 21.48 10.23 19.16
N ASN A 120 20.59 10.89 19.89
CA ASN A 120 20.06 12.23 19.56
C ASN A 120 19.32 12.32 18.20
N LYS A 121 18.98 11.17 17.59
CA LYS A 121 18.10 11.08 16.42
C LYS A 121 16.86 10.27 16.79
N ILE A 122 15.73 10.62 16.19
CA ILE A 122 14.50 9.88 16.40
C ILE A 122 14.34 8.91 15.23
N ILE A 123 14.40 7.61 15.53
CA ILE A 123 14.10 6.56 14.56
C ILE A 123 12.64 6.16 14.73
N TYR A 124 11.88 6.26 13.64
CA TYR A 124 10.49 5.80 13.61
C TYR A 124 10.35 4.51 12.81
N ILE A 125 9.55 3.59 13.33
CA ILE A 125 9.11 2.39 12.62
C ILE A 125 7.59 2.40 12.56
N ASN A 126 7.04 2.30 11.35
CA ASN A 126 5.60 2.28 11.11
C ASN A 126 5.21 1.11 10.20
N GLU A 127 3.91 0.82 10.16
CA GLU A 127 3.36 -0.10 9.18
C GLU A 127 3.49 0.47 7.78
N ASP A 128 3.80 -0.38 6.80
CA ASP A 128 3.62 -0.03 5.39
C ASP A 128 2.16 -0.22 5.01
N LEU A 129 1.40 0.86 5.01
CA LEU A 129 -0.04 0.86 4.73
C LEU A 129 -0.31 1.06 3.24
N THR A 130 -1.47 0.58 2.78
CA THR A 130 -1.99 0.95 1.45
C THR A 130 -2.34 2.44 1.38
N ARG A 131 -2.70 2.93 0.20
CA ARG A 131 -3.20 4.29 0.08
C ARG A 131 -4.51 4.48 0.85
N GLU A 132 -5.45 3.55 0.69
CA GLU A 132 -6.77 3.60 1.35
C GLU A 132 -6.64 3.56 2.88
N GLU A 133 -5.78 2.68 3.41
CA GLU A 133 -5.50 2.59 4.86
C GLU A 133 -4.87 3.88 5.42
N ARG A 134 -4.06 4.60 4.63
CA ARG A 134 -3.50 5.89 5.05
C ARG A 134 -4.54 6.99 5.07
N GLU A 135 -5.40 7.03 4.06
CA GLU A 135 -6.49 8.02 3.99
C GLU A 135 -7.46 7.85 5.17
N ILE A 136 -7.76 6.61 5.58
CA ILE A 136 -8.60 6.34 6.77
C ILE A 136 -7.95 6.80 8.08
N ARG A 137 -6.61 6.76 8.22
CA ARG A 137 -5.92 7.16 9.45
C ARG A 137 -5.69 8.67 9.59
N ILE A 138 -5.81 9.42 8.50
CA ILE A 138 -5.62 10.89 8.50
C ILE A 138 -6.94 11.62 8.79
N ASN A 139 -8.07 10.99 8.46
CA ASN A 139 -9.42 11.45 8.80
C ASN A 139 -9.83 10.98 10.21
#